data_AF-A0A950NB42-F1
#
_entry.id   AF-A0A950NB42-F1
#
_cell.length_a   1.000
_cell.length_b   1.000
_cell.length_c   1.000
_cell.angle_alpha   90.00
_cell.angle_beta   90.00
_cell.angle_gamma   90.00
#
_symmetry.space_group_name_H-M   'P 1'
#
loop_
_entity.id
_entity.type
_entity.pdbx_description
1 polymer ?
#
loop_
_entity_poly.entity_id
_entity_poly.type
_entity_poly.pdbx_seq_one_letter_code
_entity_poly.pdbx_strand_id
1 'polypeptide(L)'
;MLRRPGSIKLVDLFGIRIGVDATWFLVLFLMIFWLSTPFRATLHSSDGVAYLTTVVTVLLFFVSLILHELGHALVARRQGIETRRIDLFLFGGLTHMSRDAVTPGEDFKIAAAGPLATACFLVVCLAITLGIVGPHRFFDAARLSTALHITPVLLSLSWL
;
A
#
# COMPACT_ATOMS: atom_id res chain seq x y z
N MET A 1 -2.70 29.95 -8.27
CA MET A 1 -3.17 28.58 -7.92
C MET A 1 -3.38 27.80 -9.22
N LEU A 2 -2.37 27.04 -9.67
CA LEU A 2 -2.51 26.20 -10.86
C LEU A 2 -3.35 24.97 -10.49
N ARG A 3 -4.62 24.97 -10.91
CA ARG A 3 -5.49 23.80 -10.87
C ARG A 3 -4.86 22.77 -11.79
N ARG A 4 -4.03 21.84 -11.28
CA ARG A 4 -3.43 20.77 -12.09
C ARG A 4 -4.60 19.99 -12.73
N PRO A 5 -4.78 20.06 -14.06
CA PRO A 5 -5.75 19.23 -14.74
C PRO A 5 -5.15 17.82 -14.78
N GLY A 6 -5.72 16.86 -14.06
CA GLY A 6 -5.16 15.50 -14.12
C GLY A 6 -5.73 14.47 -13.17
N SER A 7 -5.93 14.78 -11.88
CA SER A 7 -6.31 13.71 -10.94
C SER A 7 -7.82 13.44 -10.88
N ILE A 8 -8.13 12.18 -11.19
CA ILE A 8 -9.45 11.58 -11.18
C ILE A 8 -9.77 11.19 -9.75
N LYS A 9 -10.97 11.56 -9.27
CA LYS A 9 -11.42 11.17 -7.92
C LYS A 9 -11.72 9.67 -7.89
N LEU A 10 -11.18 8.96 -6.90
CA LEU A 10 -11.50 7.57 -6.63
C LEU A 10 -12.55 7.44 -5.52
N VAL A 11 -12.25 8.00 -4.36
CA VAL A 11 -13.07 7.83 -3.14
C VAL A 11 -12.87 9.02 -2.21
N ASP A 12 -13.84 9.27 -1.31
CA ASP A 12 -13.64 10.13 -0.15
C ASP A 12 -13.55 9.27 1.10
N LEU A 13 -12.46 9.41 1.86
CA LEU A 13 -12.27 8.75 3.15
C LEU A 13 -12.01 9.79 4.23
N PHE A 14 -12.75 9.74 5.34
CA PHE A 14 -12.64 10.71 6.44
C PHE A 14 -12.80 12.18 5.99
N GLY A 15 -13.53 12.44 4.90
CA GLY A 15 -13.63 13.78 4.30
C GLY A 15 -12.35 14.28 3.63
N ILE A 16 -11.43 13.37 3.27
CA ILE A 16 -10.25 13.60 2.43
C ILE A 16 -10.52 12.97 1.08
N ARG A 17 -10.41 13.76 0.00
CA ARG A 17 -10.56 13.26 -1.36
C ARG A 17 -9.32 12.47 -1.75
N ILE A 18 -9.48 11.20 -2.11
CA ILE A 18 -8.41 10.38 -2.69
C ILE A 18 -8.57 10.35 -4.20
N GLY A 19 -7.50 10.70 -4.93
CA GLY A 19 -7.48 10.69 -6.38
C GLY A 19 -6.19 10.11 -6.96
N VAL A 20 -6.21 9.88 -8.27
CA VAL A 20 -5.07 9.36 -9.04
C VAL A 20 -4.82 10.25 -10.25
N ASP A 21 -3.57 10.61 -10.49
CA ASP A 21 -3.13 11.26 -11.72
C ASP A 21 -2.95 10.23 -12.85
N ALA A 22 -2.95 10.68 -14.11
CA ALA A 22 -2.74 9.80 -15.26
C ALA A 22 -1.41 9.00 -15.19
N THR A 23 -0.37 9.57 -14.57
CA THR A 23 0.93 8.90 -14.39
C THR A 23 0.88 7.74 -13.40
N TRP A 24 -0.13 7.70 -12.52
CA TRP A 24 -0.37 6.56 -11.64
C TRP A 24 -0.71 5.29 -12.43
N PHE A 25 -1.50 5.41 -13.50
CA PHE A 25 -1.82 4.27 -14.36
C PHE A 25 -0.59 3.69 -15.07
N LEU A 26 0.39 4.54 -15.39
CA LEU A 26 1.65 4.10 -15.97
C LEU A 26 2.44 3.21 -15.01
N VAL A 27 2.63 3.66 -13.76
CA VAL A 27 3.34 2.83 -12.75
C VAL A 27 2.53 1.60 -12.37
N LEU A 28 1.20 1.69 -12.29
CA LEU A 28 0.33 0.54 -12.08
C LEU A 28 0.56 -0.55 -13.15
N PHE A 29 0.49 -0.16 -14.43
CA PHE A 29 0.71 -1.09 -15.54
C PHE A 29 2.13 -1.66 -15.52
N LEU A 30 3.13 -0.81 -15.29
CA LEU A 30 4.54 -1.23 -15.26
C LEU A 30 4.80 -2.24 -14.13
N MET A 31 4.24 -2.02 -12.94
CA MET A 31 4.35 -2.96 -11.82
C MET A 31 3.66 -4.28 -12.12
N ILE A 32 2.44 -4.27 -12.68
CA ILE A 32 1.74 -5.49 -13.08
C ILE A 32 2.56 -6.26 -14.13
N PHE A 33 3.07 -5.56 -15.15
CA PHE A 33 3.90 -6.15 -16.19
C PHE A 33 5.15 -6.82 -15.60
N TRP A 34 5.88 -6.08 -14.75
CA TRP A 34 7.13 -6.54 -14.15
C TRP A 34 6.93 -7.71 -13.15
N LEU A 35 5.86 -7.69 -12.33
CA LEU A 35 5.55 -8.78 -11.39
C LEU A 35 4.91 -10.00 -12.05
N SER A 36 4.30 -9.87 -13.23
CA SER A 36 3.53 -10.98 -13.84
C SER A 36 4.37 -12.22 -14.15
N THR A 37 5.64 -12.04 -14.51
CA THR A 37 6.58 -13.12 -14.82
C THR A 37 7.03 -13.88 -13.58
N PRO A 38 7.58 -13.23 -12.53
CA PRO A 38 7.95 -13.94 -11.31
C PRO A 38 6.73 -14.59 -10.64
N PHE A 39 5.56 -13.93 -10.61
CA PHE A 39 4.36 -14.51 -9.99
C PHE A 39 3.90 -15.79 -10.70
N ARG A 40 3.90 -15.82 -12.05
CA ARG A 40 3.63 -17.07 -12.81
C ARG A 40 4.62 -18.17 -12.48
N ALA A 41 5.91 -17.83 -12.42
CA ALA A 41 6.97 -18.79 -12.13
C ALA A 41 6.89 -19.33 -10.69
N THR A 42 6.36 -18.56 -9.74
CA THR A 42 6.28 -18.95 -8.32
C THR A 42 4.99 -19.69 -7.97
N LEU A 43 3.84 -19.32 -8.53
CA LEU A 43 2.53 -19.89 -8.17
C LEU A 43 2.29 -21.30 -8.73
N HIS A 44 2.96 -21.67 -9.82
CA HIS A 44 2.73 -22.94 -10.54
C HIS A 44 1.23 -23.21 -10.82
N SER A 45 0.43 -22.16 -10.95
CA SER A 45 -1.01 -22.20 -11.20
C SER A 45 -1.33 -21.89 -12.66
N SER A 46 -2.61 -21.85 -13.04
CA SER A 46 -3.00 -21.34 -14.35
C SER A 46 -2.55 -19.89 -14.53
N ASP A 47 -2.27 -19.49 -15.79
CA ASP A 47 -1.85 -18.13 -16.13
C ASP A 47 -2.86 -17.08 -15.66
N GLY A 48 -4.16 -17.38 -15.74
CA GLY A 48 -5.22 -16.49 -15.29
C GLY A 48 -5.18 -16.24 -13.78
N VAL A 49 -4.93 -17.28 -12.97
CA VAL A 49 -4.80 -17.14 -11.51
C VAL A 49 -3.55 -16.35 -11.15
N ALA A 50 -2.42 -16.62 -11.80
CA ALA A 50 -1.19 -15.89 -11.55
C ALA A 50 -1.32 -14.41 -11.90
N TYR A 51 -1.91 -14.08 -13.06
CA TYR A 51 -2.16 -12.70 -13.48
C TYR A 51 -3.11 -11.97 -12.50
N LEU A 52 -4.22 -12.60 -12.13
CA LEU A 52 -5.15 -12.02 -11.16
C LEU A 52 -4.46 -11.76 -9.81
N THR A 53 -3.62 -12.70 -9.35
CA THR A 53 -2.85 -12.54 -8.11
C THR A 53 -1.91 -11.35 -8.19
N THR A 54 -1.20 -11.19 -9.31
CA THR A 54 -0.34 -10.01 -9.54
C THR A 54 -1.13 -8.70 -9.47
N VAL A 55 -2.28 -8.62 -10.14
CA VAL A 55 -3.13 -7.42 -10.13
C VAL A 55 -3.57 -7.11 -8.70
N VAL A 56 -4.06 -8.11 -7.96
CA VAL A 56 -4.49 -7.94 -6.56
C VAL A 56 -3.34 -7.47 -5.67
N THR A 57 -2.16 -8.08 -5.78
CA THR A 57 -0.98 -7.68 -4.99
C THR A 57 -0.58 -6.23 -5.26
N VAL A 58 -0.51 -5.83 -6.54
CA VAL A 58 -0.14 -4.45 -6.89
C VAL A 58 -1.19 -3.45 -6.39
N LEU A 59 -2.48 -3.79 -6.47
CA LEU A 59 -3.53 -2.94 -5.91
C LEU A 59 -3.42 -2.83 -4.37
N LEU A 60 -3.15 -3.93 -3.67
CA LEU A 60 -2.92 -3.92 -2.22
C LEU A 60 -1.71 -3.07 -1.82
N PHE A 61 -0.67 -3.04 -2.65
CA PHE A 61 0.47 -2.15 -2.46
C PHE A 61 0.07 -0.66 -2.53
N PHE A 62 -0.74 -0.29 -3.52
CA PHE A 62 -1.28 1.08 -3.57
C PHE A 62 -2.23 1.39 -2.42
N VAL A 63 -2.99 0.40 -1.92
CA VAL A 63 -3.76 0.57 -0.69
C VAL A 63 -2.85 0.87 0.50
N SER A 64 -1.71 0.17 0.63
CA SER A 64 -0.70 0.47 1.66
C SER A 64 -0.16 1.91 1.55
N LEU A 65 0.11 2.39 0.32
CA LEU A 65 0.52 3.78 0.09
C LEU A 65 -0.59 4.79 0.44
N ILE A 66 -1.85 4.50 0.13
CA ILE A 66 -2.96 5.36 0.56
C ILE A 66 -3.03 5.40 2.09
N LEU A 67 -2.90 4.27 2.77
CA LEU A 67 -2.89 4.21 4.23
C LEU A 67 -1.72 4.98 4.83
N HIS A 68 -0.55 4.95 4.20
CA HIS A 68 0.63 5.75 4.56
C HIS A 68 0.31 7.26 4.54
N GLU A 69 -0.16 7.75 3.40
CA GLU A 69 -0.54 9.16 3.25
C GLU A 69 -1.68 9.56 4.18
N LEU A 70 -2.64 8.66 4.37
CA LEU A 70 -3.74 8.88 5.29
C LEU A 70 -3.26 9.01 6.75
N GLY A 71 -2.22 8.26 7.14
CA GLY A 71 -1.55 8.41 8.43
C GLY A 71 -1.04 9.83 8.65
N HIS A 72 -0.28 10.35 7.68
CA HIS A 72 0.16 11.75 7.69
C HIS A 72 -1.02 12.72 7.78
N ALA A 73 -2.02 12.54 6.92
CA ALA A 73 -3.16 13.45 6.81
C ALA A 73 -4.01 13.51 8.08
N LEU A 74 -4.23 12.37 8.75
CA LEU A 74 -5.02 12.29 9.97
C LEU A 74 -4.28 12.89 11.17
N VAL A 75 -2.97 12.67 11.29
CA VAL A 75 -2.18 13.29 12.37
C VAL A 75 -2.04 14.80 12.15
N ALA A 76 -1.86 15.26 10.91
CA ALA A 76 -1.88 16.67 10.57
C ALA A 76 -3.21 17.34 10.97
N ARG A 77 -4.36 16.71 10.67
CA ARG A 77 -5.68 17.21 11.11
C ARG A 77 -5.82 17.31 12.62
N ARG A 78 -5.27 16.35 13.38
CA ARG A 78 -5.26 16.40 14.85
C ARG A 78 -4.44 17.56 15.40
N GLN A 79 -3.51 18.09 14.61
CA GLN A 79 -2.71 19.27 14.94
C GLN A 79 -3.30 20.57 14.34
N GLY A 80 -4.54 20.53 13.85
CA GLY A 80 -5.22 21.70 13.27
C GLY A 80 -4.74 22.07 11.86
N ILE A 81 -4.02 21.18 11.17
CA ILE A 81 -3.63 21.37 9.76
C ILE A 81 -4.69 20.72 8.89
N GLU A 82 -5.41 21.51 8.10
CA GLU A 82 -6.43 20.96 7.21
C GLU A 82 -5.78 20.15 6.09
N THR A 83 -6.28 18.94 5.87
CA THR A 83 -5.88 18.09 4.74
C THR A 83 -7.09 17.82 3.87
N ARG A 84 -7.10 18.28 2.62
CA ARG A 84 -8.31 18.23 1.77
C ARG A 84 -8.27 17.13 0.72
N ARG A 85 -7.07 16.72 0.30
CA ARG A 85 -6.88 15.78 -0.80
C ARG A 85 -5.59 14.99 -0.65
N ILE A 86 -5.61 13.74 -1.11
CA ILE A 86 -4.44 12.88 -1.34
C ILE A 86 -4.47 12.51 -2.82
N ASP A 87 -3.36 12.72 -3.51
CA ASP A 87 -3.21 12.32 -4.92
C ASP A 87 -2.08 11.33 -5.09
N LEU A 88 -2.39 10.20 -5.72
CA LEU A 88 -1.38 9.25 -6.14
C LEU A 88 -0.85 9.59 -7.53
N PHE A 89 0.46 9.52 -7.69
CA PHE A 89 1.19 9.77 -8.92
C PHE A 89 2.37 8.81 -9.05
N LEU A 90 3.20 8.99 -10.09
CA LEU A 90 4.30 8.07 -10.41
C LEU A 90 5.24 7.76 -9.23
N PHE A 91 5.53 8.73 -8.37
CA PHE A 91 6.52 8.59 -7.28
C PHE A 91 5.89 8.28 -5.90
N GLY A 92 4.57 8.04 -5.83
CA GLY A 92 3.88 7.73 -4.58
C GLY A 92 2.60 8.54 -4.40
N GLY A 93 2.33 8.96 -3.17
CA GLY A 93 1.21 9.83 -2.83
C GLY A 93 1.65 11.22 -2.41
N LEU A 94 0.79 12.21 -2.61
CA LEU A 94 0.99 13.57 -2.12
C LEU A 94 -0.24 13.99 -1.32
N THR A 95 -0.04 14.21 -0.02
CA THR A 95 -1.04 14.79 0.86
C THR A 95 -1.04 16.31 0.78
N HIS A 96 -2.17 16.90 0.40
CA HIS A 96 -2.34 18.35 0.33
C HIS A 96 -2.77 18.93 1.67
N MET A 97 -1.83 19.60 2.33
CA MET A 97 -2.01 20.29 3.61
C MET A 97 -2.22 21.79 3.39
N SER A 98 -2.99 22.44 4.27
CA SER A 98 -3.26 23.88 4.19
C SER A 98 -2.08 24.75 4.61
N ARG A 99 -1.19 24.20 5.44
CA ARG A 99 0.06 24.81 5.91
C ARG A 99 1.06 23.71 6.24
N ASP A 100 2.32 24.08 6.33
CA ASP A 100 3.37 23.21 6.87
C ASP A 100 3.33 23.18 8.41
N ALA A 101 4.02 22.20 8.99
CA ALA A 101 4.23 22.12 10.44
C ALA A 101 5.09 23.31 10.91
N VAL A 102 4.72 23.92 12.04
CA VAL A 102 5.42 25.11 12.57
C VAL A 102 6.41 24.79 13.68
N THR A 103 6.29 23.62 14.30
CA THR A 103 7.25 23.16 15.32
C THR A 103 7.87 21.82 14.94
N PRO A 104 9.11 21.52 15.38
CA PRO A 104 9.73 20.22 15.15
C PRO A 104 8.92 19.04 15.69
N GLY A 105 8.18 19.24 16.79
CA GLY A 105 7.34 18.21 17.38
C GLY A 105 6.07 17.92 16.57
N GLU A 106 5.48 18.94 15.93
CA GLU A 106 4.39 18.76 14.96
C GLU A 106 4.88 17.94 13.76
N ASP A 107 6.00 18.37 13.18
CA ASP A 107 6.60 17.77 11.99
C ASP A 107 6.98 16.30 12.23
N PHE A 108 7.68 16.01 13.33
CA PHE A 108 8.06 14.65 13.70
C PHE A 108 6.84 13.72 13.84
N LYS A 109 5.77 14.17 14.50
CA LYS A 109 4.55 13.38 14.67
C LYS A 109 3.87 13.10 13.34
N ILE A 110 3.80 14.09 12.45
CA ILE A 110 3.23 13.92 11.12
C ILE A 110 4.11 12.95 10.34
N ALA A 111 5.43 13.19 10.25
CA ALA A 111 6.37 12.36 9.52
C ALA A 111 6.41 10.89 10.00
N ALA A 112 6.24 10.63 11.29
CA ALA A 112 6.18 9.27 11.81
C ALA A 112 4.84 8.56 11.53
N ALA A 113 3.75 9.31 11.32
CA ALA A 113 2.41 8.76 11.22
C ALA A 113 2.21 7.84 9.99
N GLY A 114 2.74 8.23 8.83
CA GLY A 114 2.69 7.41 7.62
C GLY A 114 3.42 6.08 7.76
N PRO A 115 4.71 6.07 8.15
CA PRO A 115 5.45 4.84 8.44
C PRO A 115 4.77 3.93 9.47
N LEU A 116 4.19 4.50 10.53
CA LEU A 116 3.44 3.72 11.52
C LEU A 116 2.16 3.11 10.94
N ALA A 117 1.44 3.82 10.07
CA ALA A 117 0.28 3.28 9.37
C ALA A 117 0.67 2.11 8.46
N THR A 118 1.78 2.24 7.72
CA THR A 118 2.34 1.14 6.91
C THR A 118 2.77 -0.05 7.78
N ALA A 119 3.43 0.20 8.91
CA ALA A 119 3.83 -0.86 9.84
C ALA A 119 2.62 -1.61 10.41
N CYS A 120 1.55 -0.90 10.79
CA CYS A 120 0.29 -1.51 11.22
C CYS A 120 -0.32 -2.38 10.11
N PHE A 121 -0.32 -1.90 8.86
CA PHE A 121 -0.79 -2.68 7.71
C PHE A 121 0.02 -3.97 7.50
N LEU A 122 1.34 -3.88 7.61
CA LEU A 122 2.24 -5.04 7.54
C LEU A 122 1.96 -6.06 8.65
N VAL A 123 1.75 -5.59 9.90
CA VAL A 123 1.39 -6.45 11.03
C VAL A 123 0.08 -7.19 10.77
N VAL A 124 -0.91 -6.53 10.17
CA VAL A 124 -2.17 -7.18 9.75
C VAL A 124 -1.92 -8.25 8.69
N CYS A 125 -1.12 -7.95 7.66
CA CYS A 125 -0.76 -8.92 6.62
C CYS A 125 -0.04 -10.14 7.20
N LEU A 126 0.88 -9.92 8.15
CA LEU A 126 1.59 -10.97 8.87
C LEU A 126 0.62 -11.81 9.72
N ALA A 127 -0.29 -11.18 10.47
CA ALA A 127 -1.28 -11.88 11.28
C ALA A 127 -2.19 -12.77 10.43
N ILE A 128 -2.64 -12.27 9.27
CA ILE A 128 -3.43 -13.06 8.31
C ILE A 128 -2.61 -14.25 7.79
N THR A 129 -1.34 -14.01 7.42
CA THR A 129 -0.43 -15.06 6.95
C THR A 129 -0.25 -16.16 8.00
N LEU A 130 -0.01 -15.79 9.26
CA LEU A 130 0.10 -16.73 10.38
C LEU A 130 -1.21 -17.49 10.63
N GLY A 131 -2.35 -16.85 10.45
CA GLY A 131 -3.67 -17.49 10.55
C GLY A 131 -3.93 -18.52 9.45
N ILE A 132 -3.43 -18.30 8.23
CA ILE A 132 -3.57 -19.22 7.10
C ILE A 132 -2.57 -20.39 7.19
N VAL A 133 -1.30 -20.10 7.51
CA VAL A 133 -0.21 -21.09 7.54
C VAL A 133 -0.23 -21.91 8.83
N GLY A 134 -0.68 -21.32 9.94
CA GLY A 134 -0.58 -21.86 11.28
C GLY A 134 0.78 -21.54 11.93
N PRO A 135 0.85 -21.32 13.26
CA PRO A 135 2.09 -20.93 13.96
C PRO A 135 3.19 -21.99 13.85
N HIS A 136 2.80 -23.26 13.74
CA HIS A 136 3.71 -24.41 13.72
C HIS A 136 4.56 -24.42 12.44
N ARG A 137 3.93 -24.13 11.30
CA ARG A 137 4.58 -24.10 9.99
C ARG A 137 5.46 -22.85 9.77
N PHE A 138 5.28 -21.79 10.56
CA PHE A 138 6.17 -20.63 10.55
C PHE A 138 7.58 -21.01 11.04
N PHE A 139 7.67 -21.76 12.14
CA PHE A 139 8.96 -22.25 12.66
C PHE A 139 9.56 -23.34 11.76
N ASP A 140 8.74 -24.16 11.10
CA ASP A 140 9.21 -25.14 10.11
C ASP A 140 9.75 -24.46 8.84
N ALA A 141 9.09 -23.38 8.38
CA ALA A 141 9.59 -22.53 7.30
C ALA A 141 10.90 -21.82 7.66
N ALA A 142 11.04 -21.34 8.91
CA ALA A 142 12.29 -20.76 9.42
C ALA A 142 13.43 -21.78 9.50
N ARG A 143 13.10 -23.08 9.58
CA ARG A 143 14.06 -24.21 9.56
C ARG A 143 14.31 -24.78 8.16
N LEU A 144 13.79 -24.14 7.10
CA LEU A 144 13.88 -24.59 5.71
C LEU A 144 13.39 -26.02 5.47
N SER A 145 12.47 -26.54 6.29
CA SER A 145 12.13 -27.97 6.29
C SER A 145 10.94 -28.36 5.40
N THR A 146 10.33 -27.43 4.64
CA THR A 146 9.14 -27.74 3.82
C THR A 146 9.09 -27.01 2.48
N ALA A 147 8.65 -27.74 1.43
CA ALA A 147 8.09 -27.18 0.21
C ALA A 147 6.66 -26.70 0.49
N LEU A 148 6.50 -25.43 0.86
CA LEU A 148 5.17 -24.84 1.04
C LEU A 148 4.45 -24.74 -0.31
N HIS A 149 3.21 -25.22 -0.39
CA HIS A 149 2.33 -24.87 -1.51
C HIS A 149 2.04 -23.37 -1.44
N ILE A 150 2.66 -22.61 -2.34
CA ILE A 150 2.49 -21.17 -2.42
C ILE A 150 1.09 -20.90 -2.96
N THR A 151 0.20 -20.42 -2.10
CA THR A 151 -1.15 -20.00 -2.50
C THR A 151 -1.11 -18.54 -3.00
N PRO A 152 -2.09 -18.11 -3.82
CA PRO A 152 -2.22 -16.72 -4.23
C PRO A 152 -2.14 -15.73 -3.07
N VAL A 153 -2.88 -16.02 -2.00
CA VAL A 153 -2.96 -15.15 -0.82
C VAL A 153 -1.62 -15.07 -0.12
N LEU A 154 -0.92 -16.20 0.07
CA LEU A 154 0.38 -16.21 0.71
C LEU A 154 1.42 -15.45 -0.11
N LEU A 155 1.42 -15.62 -1.44
CA LEU A 155 2.33 -14.87 -2.30
C LEU A 155 2.05 -13.36 -2.23
N SER A 156 0.78 -12.95 -2.33
CA SER A 156 0.38 -11.54 -2.20
C SER A 156 0.82 -10.94 -0.87
N LEU A 157 0.52 -11.60 0.26
CA LEU A 157 0.85 -11.09 1.58
C LEU A 157 2.36 -11.09 1.87
N SER A 158 3.10 -12.05 1.31
CA SER A 158 4.56 -12.10 1.49
C SER A 158 5.32 -11.02 0.72
N TRP A 159 4.70 -10.46 -0.31
CA TRP A 159 5.29 -9.42 -1.14
C TRP A 159 5.03 -8.00 -0.60
N LEU A 160 3.93 -7.82 0.16
CA LEU A 160 3.53 -6.55 0.78
C LEU A 160 4.35 -6.22 2.04
#